data_AF-A0A9X8YRT0-F1
#
_entry.id   AF-A0A9X8YRT0-F1
#
_cell.length_a   1.000
_cell.length_b   1.000
_cell.length_c   1.000
_cell.angle_alpha   90.00
_cell.angle_beta   90.00
_cell.angle_gamma   90.00
#
_symmetry.space_group_name_H-M   'P 1'
#
loop_
_entity.id
_entity.type
_entity.pdbx_description
1 polymer ?
#
loop_
_entity_poly.entity_id
_entity_poly.type
_entity_poly.pdbx_seq_one_letter_code
_entity_poly.pdbx_strand_id
1 'polypeptide(L)'
;MTRNSTFLMNIGWRTLLKDLGLQPTDVLRRAALPEDLLSRTAEGITTEEYFRFWRAMEEGTGDPLFPLKIVALMSTESFDPPIFAALCSANLAQAVQRLAKYKQLTAPMSLELAIGPEGEMTISPRW
;
A
#
# COMPACT_ATOMS: atom_id res chain seq x y z
N MET A 1 -4.15 22.55 -6.96
CA MET A 1 -2.92 22.56 -6.14
C MET A 1 -2.64 21.14 -5.71
N THR A 2 -1.65 20.49 -6.34
CA THR A 2 -1.23 19.13 -6.00
C THR A 2 -0.58 19.18 -4.63
N ARG A 3 -1.27 18.68 -3.60
CA ARG A 3 -0.71 18.67 -2.24
C ARG A 3 0.46 17.68 -2.27
N ASN A 4 1.68 18.19 -2.13
CA ASN A 4 2.91 17.38 -2.09
C ASN A 4 2.86 16.54 -0.81
N SER A 5 2.17 15.41 -0.90
CA SER A 5 1.86 14.53 0.21
C SER A 5 2.94 13.45 0.21
N THR A 6 3.66 13.32 1.31
CA THR A 6 4.63 12.25 1.50
C THR A 6 3.96 11.07 2.21
N PHE A 7 4.29 9.86 1.79
CA PHE A 7 3.68 8.61 2.21
C PHE A 7 4.70 7.77 2.95
N LEU A 8 4.41 7.43 4.20
CA LEU A 8 5.33 6.69 5.03
C LEU A 8 5.51 5.27 4.50
N MET A 9 6.75 4.90 4.22
CA MET A 9 7.11 3.52 3.94
C MET A 9 7.32 2.80 5.27
N ASN A 10 6.36 1.96 5.65
CA ASN A 10 6.48 1.18 6.89
C ASN A 10 7.55 0.09 6.78
N ILE A 11 8.01 -0.42 7.92
CA ILE A 11 9.03 -1.48 8.01
C ILE A 11 8.57 -2.82 7.40
N GLY A 12 7.26 -3.04 7.30
CA GLY A 12 6.66 -4.24 6.73
C GLY A 12 7.05 -4.49 5.27
N TRP A 13 7.33 -3.42 4.50
CA TRP A 13 7.82 -3.54 3.14
C TRP A 13 9.12 -4.34 3.02
N ARG A 14 10.03 -4.25 4.00
CA ARG A 14 11.29 -4.98 3.94
C ARG A 14 11.07 -6.49 4.02
N THR A 15 10.14 -6.94 4.86
CA THR A 15 9.78 -8.35 4.99
C THR A 15 9.02 -8.81 3.75
N LEU A 16 8.02 -8.06 3.31
CA LEU A 16 7.22 -8.38 2.14
C LEU A 16 8.06 -8.53 0.86
N LEU A 17 9.04 -7.64 0.64
CA LEU A 17 9.95 -7.76 -0.49
C LEU A 17 10.75 -9.06 -0.46
N LYS A 18 11.23 -9.48 0.72
CA LYS A 18 11.95 -10.74 0.87
C LYS A 18 11.05 -11.96 0.63
N ASP A 19 9.81 -11.90 1.09
CA ASP A 19 8.84 -12.99 0.88
C ASP A 19 8.44 -13.13 -0.60
N LEU A 20 8.54 -12.04 -1.37
CA LEU A 20 8.43 -12.05 -2.84
C LEU A 20 9.70 -12.52 -3.56
N GLY A 21 10.77 -12.85 -2.82
CA GLY A 21 12.07 -13.23 -3.39
C GLY A 21 12.90 -12.06 -3.90
N LEU A 22 12.55 -10.81 -3.55
CA LEU A 22 13.26 -9.61 -3.95
C LEU A 22 14.28 -9.18 -2.89
N GLN A 23 15.42 -8.64 -3.35
CA GLN A 23 16.36 -7.94 -2.48
C GLN A 23 15.93 -6.48 -2.29
N PRO A 24 15.63 -6.02 -1.06
CA PRO A 24 15.11 -4.67 -0.83
C PRO A 24 15.99 -3.54 -1.39
N THR A 25 17.31 -3.68 -1.28
CA THR A 25 18.27 -2.68 -1.79
C THR A 25 18.25 -2.58 -3.30
N ASP A 26 18.07 -3.70 -4.02
CA ASP A 26 17.99 -3.69 -5.48
C ASP A 26 16.70 -3.01 -5.98
N VAL A 27 15.59 -3.24 -5.29
CA VAL A 27 14.31 -2.58 -5.57
C VAL A 27 14.42 -1.06 -5.33
N LEU A 28 14.97 -0.65 -4.20
CA LEU A 28 15.16 0.77 -3.86
C LEU A 28 16.09 1.47 -4.87
N ARG A 29 17.21 0.83 -5.22
CA ARG A 29 18.15 1.35 -6.23
C ARG A 29 17.47 1.53 -7.59
N ARG A 30 16.70 0.54 -8.03
CA ARG A 30 15.93 0.62 -9.29
C ARG A 30 14.87 1.71 -9.27
N ALA A 31 14.25 1.95 -8.11
CA ALA A 31 13.28 3.02 -7.91
C ALA A 31 13.92 4.42 -7.76
N ALA A 32 15.25 4.52 -7.78
CA ALA A 32 16.02 5.72 -7.46
C ALA A 32 15.68 6.28 -6.06
N LEU A 33 15.58 5.39 -5.07
CA LEU A 33 15.32 5.69 -3.67
C LEU A 33 16.55 5.41 -2.80
N PRO A 34 16.68 6.07 -1.63
CA PRO A 34 17.74 5.76 -0.67
C PRO A 34 17.72 4.27 -0.26
N GLU A 35 18.87 3.60 -0.26
CA GLU A 35 18.95 2.16 0.00
C GLU A 35 18.58 1.78 1.45
N ASP A 36 18.62 2.75 2.37
CA ASP A 36 18.25 2.62 3.77
C ASP A 36 16.84 3.13 4.10
N LEU A 37 16.05 3.54 3.08
CA LEU A 37 14.70 4.09 3.25
C LEU A 37 13.80 3.21 4.15
N LEU A 38 13.81 1.88 3.92
CA LEU A 38 12.97 0.92 4.67
C LEU A 38 13.50 0.61 6.08
N SER A 39 14.65 1.15 6.48
CA SER A 39 15.17 1.09 7.84
C SER A 39 15.01 2.39 8.62
N ARG A 40 14.62 3.49 7.96
CA ARG A 40 14.39 4.78 8.60
C ARG A 40 12.97 4.83 9.17
N THR A 41 12.84 5.29 10.40
CA THR A 41 11.52 5.66 10.95
C THR A 41 11.15 7.06 10.46
N ALA A 42 10.01 7.19 9.77
CA ALA A 42 9.33 8.45 9.45
C ALA A 42 9.75 9.23 8.18
N GLU A 43 10.49 8.62 7.23
CA GLU A 43 10.69 9.26 5.93
C GLU A 43 9.59 8.82 4.95
N GLY A 44 8.85 9.80 4.42
CA GLY A 44 7.79 9.56 3.47
C GLY A 44 8.25 9.80 2.04
N ILE A 45 7.72 9.01 1.10
CA ILE A 45 7.98 9.16 -0.33
C ILE A 45 6.84 9.90 -1.02
N THR A 46 7.14 10.61 -2.09
CA THR A 46 6.14 11.25 -2.96
C THR A 46 5.31 10.22 -3.75
N THR A 47 4.20 10.65 -4.34
CA THR A 47 3.38 9.81 -5.24
C THR A 47 4.20 9.24 -6.41
N GLU A 48 5.08 10.05 -7.01
CA GLU A 48 5.91 9.61 -8.12
C GLU A 48 6.89 8.51 -7.68
N GLU A 49 7.57 8.71 -6.55
CA GLU A 49 8.46 7.73 -5.94
C GLU A 49 7.73 6.43 -5.58
N TYR A 50 6.50 6.52 -5.09
CA TYR A 50 5.65 5.36 -4.81
C TYR A 50 5.40 4.55 -6.09
N PHE A 51 5.06 5.19 -7.21
CA PHE A 51 4.87 4.48 -8.47
C PHE A 51 6.18 3.87 -9.02
N ARG A 52 7.32 4.58 -8.90
CA ARG A 52 8.62 4.01 -9.27
C ARG A 52 8.96 2.78 -8.43
N PHE A 53 8.64 2.81 -7.13
CA PHE A 53 8.81 1.65 -6.24
C PHE A 53 7.97 0.45 -6.69
N TRP A 54 6.70 0.65 -7.02
CA TRP A 54 5.85 -0.42 -7.57
C TRP A 54 6.35 -0.99 -8.90
N ARG A 55 6.82 -0.13 -9.82
CA ARG A 55 7.42 -0.58 -11.09
C ARG A 55 8.72 -1.36 -10.87
N ALA A 56 9.56 -0.93 -9.93
CA ALA A 56 10.78 -1.64 -9.60
C ALA A 56 10.52 -3.06 -9.06
N MET A 57 9.43 -3.26 -8.32
CA MET A 57 8.97 -4.59 -7.90
C MET A 57 8.44 -5.42 -9.07
N GLU A 58 7.63 -4.84 -9.96
CA GLU A 58 7.13 -5.52 -11.16
C GLU A 58 8.28 -6.04 -12.03
N GLU A 59 9.25 -5.18 -12.32
CA GLU A 59 10.45 -5.54 -13.09
C GLU A 59 11.34 -6.54 -12.34
N GLY A 60 11.40 -6.45 -11.01
CA GLY A 60 12.20 -7.36 -10.18
C GLY A 60 11.61 -8.76 -10.08
N THR A 61 10.29 -8.87 -10.04
CA THR A 61 9.59 -10.16 -10.00
C THR A 61 9.48 -10.79 -11.39
N GLY A 62 9.40 -9.97 -12.44
CA GLY A 62 9.10 -10.43 -13.80
C GLY A 62 7.72 -11.07 -13.91
N ASP A 63 6.84 -10.83 -12.92
CA ASP A 63 5.55 -11.49 -12.78
C ASP A 63 4.42 -10.44 -12.75
N PRO A 64 3.59 -10.33 -13.80
CA PRO A 64 2.49 -9.37 -13.83
C PRO A 64 1.42 -9.65 -12.75
N LEU A 65 1.41 -10.85 -12.14
CA LEU A 65 0.51 -11.23 -11.07
C LEU A 65 1.07 -10.97 -9.67
N PHE A 66 2.28 -10.39 -9.55
CA PHE A 66 2.88 -10.10 -8.24
C PHE A 66 1.99 -9.29 -7.27
N PRO A 67 1.09 -8.37 -7.71
CA PRO A 67 0.23 -7.67 -6.75
C PRO A 67 -0.74 -8.61 -6.04
N LEU A 68 -1.20 -9.68 -6.71
CA LEU A 68 -2.02 -10.71 -6.09
C LEU A 68 -1.22 -11.52 -5.06
N LYS A 69 0.05 -11.81 -5.38
CA LYS A 69 0.97 -12.48 -4.43
C LYS A 69 1.23 -11.62 -3.20
N ILE A 70 1.40 -10.30 -3.37
CA ILE A 70 1.48 -9.37 -2.25
C ILE A 70 0.26 -9.51 -1.34
N VAL A 71 -0.95 -9.41 -1.90
CA VAL A 71 -2.19 -9.51 -1.11
C VAL A 71 -2.32 -10.88 -0.43
N ALA A 72 -1.88 -11.96 -1.07
CA ALA A 72 -1.89 -13.30 -0.48
C ALA A 72 -0.86 -13.48 0.66
N LEU A 73 0.27 -12.77 0.59
CA LEU A 73 1.32 -12.78 1.62
C LEU A 73 1.00 -11.83 2.79
N MET A 74 0.10 -10.86 2.60
CA MET A 74 -0.33 -9.96 3.67
C MET A 74 -1.06 -10.74 4.77
N SER A 75 -0.34 -11.08 5.84
CA SER A 75 -0.92 -11.63 7.05
C SER A 75 -1.49 -10.53 7.94
N THR A 76 -2.47 -10.87 8.80
CA THR A 76 -3.00 -9.95 9.83
C THR A 76 -1.96 -9.50 10.85
N GLU A 77 -0.83 -10.21 10.92
CA GLU A 77 0.34 -9.88 11.76
C GLU A 77 1.22 -8.79 11.15
N SER A 78 0.98 -8.44 9.88
CA SER A 78 1.59 -7.27 9.24
C SER A 78 0.97 -6.02 9.85
N PHE A 79 1.69 -5.40 10.79
CA PHE A 79 1.30 -4.24 11.60
C PHE A 79 0.99 -2.97 10.76
N ASP A 80 -0.04 -3.01 9.91
CA ASP A 80 -0.63 -1.84 9.25
C ASP A 80 -1.91 -1.47 10.01
N PRO A 81 -1.89 -0.43 10.86
CA PRO A 81 -3.04 -0.08 11.69
C PRO A 81 -4.32 0.20 10.89
N PRO A 82 -4.27 0.89 9.72
CA PRO A 82 -5.42 0.99 8.82
C PRO A 82 -6.03 -0.35 8.39
N ILE A 83 -5.22 -1.32 7.96
CA ILE A 83 -5.72 -2.65 7.55
C ILE A 83 -6.29 -3.40 8.76
N PHE A 84 -5.61 -3.37 9.91
CA PHE A 84 -6.09 -4.00 11.14
C PHE A 84 -7.44 -3.41 11.58
N ALA A 85 -7.60 -2.08 11.52
CA ALA A 85 -8.87 -1.44 11.84
C ALA A 85 -10.00 -1.90 10.91
N ALA A 86 -9.72 -2.14 9.62
CA ALA A 86 -10.72 -2.69 8.70
C ALA A 86 -11.12 -4.12 9.08
N LEU A 87 -10.14 -4.98 9.41
CA LEU A 87 -10.37 -6.38 9.80
C LEU A 87 -11.17 -6.51 11.10
N CYS A 88 -11.00 -5.59 12.05
CA CYS A 88 -11.77 -5.54 13.30
C CYS A 88 -13.15 -4.86 13.16
N SER A 89 -13.73 -4.81 11.96
CA SER A 89 -15.06 -4.23 11.72
C SER A 89 -16.14 -5.29 11.87
N ALA A 90 -17.34 -4.88 12.31
CA ALA A 90 -18.43 -5.84 12.51
C ALA A 90 -18.99 -6.39 11.18
N ASN A 91 -18.76 -5.69 10.07
CA ASN A 91 -19.18 -6.11 8.73
C ASN A 91 -18.32 -5.45 7.65
N LEU A 92 -18.50 -5.91 6.40
CA LEU A 92 -17.76 -5.42 5.24
C LEU A 92 -17.98 -3.91 4.99
N ALA A 93 -19.19 -3.40 5.20
CA ALA A 93 -19.48 -1.99 4.97
C ALA A 93 -18.66 -1.08 5.91
N GLN A 94 -18.58 -1.43 7.19
CA GLN A 94 -17.72 -0.73 8.15
C GLN A 94 -16.23 -0.91 7.83
N ALA A 95 -15.82 -2.09 7.38
CA ALA A 95 -14.44 -2.35 6.97
C ALA A 95 -14.02 -1.44 5.81
N VAL A 96 -14.84 -1.35 4.77
CA VAL A 96 -14.60 -0.49 3.60
C VAL A 96 -14.60 0.99 3.97
N GLN A 97 -15.51 1.43 4.85
CA GLN A 97 -15.50 2.81 5.36
C GLN A 97 -14.21 3.14 6.11
N ARG A 98 -13.69 2.22 6.93
CA ARG A 98 -12.40 2.39 7.61
C ARG A 98 -11.25 2.43 6.60
N LEU A 99 -11.23 1.51 5.63
CA LEU A 99 -10.24 1.53 4.55
C LEU A 99 -10.24 2.85 3.80
N ALA A 100 -11.41 3.36 3.42
CA ALA A 100 -11.53 4.64 2.71
C ALA A 100 -11.03 5.82 3.54
N LYS A 101 -11.40 5.87 4.83
CA LYS A 101 -10.96 6.91 5.76
C LYS A 101 -9.45 6.94 5.94
N TYR A 102 -8.81 5.78 6.00
CA TYR A 102 -7.39 5.66 6.29
C TYR A 102 -6.52 5.40 5.06
N LYS A 103 -7.09 5.36 3.84
CA LYS A 103 -6.36 4.95 2.64
C LYS A 103 -5.11 5.79 2.39
N GLN A 104 -5.21 7.10 2.61
CA GLN A 104 -4.10 8.06 2.44
C GLN A 104 -2.93 7.82 3.39
N LEU A 105 -3.09 7.04 4.46
CA LEU A 105 -1.98 6.64 5.34
C LEU A 105 -1.17 5.47 4.77
N THR A 106 -1.70 4.76 3.77
CA THR A 106 -1.13 3.52 3.23
C THR A 106 -0.75 3.62 1.74
N ALA A 107 -1.32 4.59 1.02
CA ALA A 107 -1.05 4.79 -0.41
C ALA A 107 -1.42 6.21 -0.87
N PRO A 108 -0.83 6.69 -1.97
CA PRO A 108 -1.18 7.95 -2.64
C PRO A 108 -2.51 7.89 -3.38
N MET A 109 -3.59 7.55 -2.68
CA MET A 109 -4.94 7.50 -3.24
C MET A 109 -6.00 7.70 -2.16
N SER A 110 -7.18 8.18 -2.57
CA SER A 110 -8.40 8.10 -1.79
C SER A 110 -9.35 7.05 -2.38
N LEU A 111 -10.31 6.61 -1.56
CA LEU A 111 -11.42 5.77 -2.00
C LEU A 111 -12.71 6.58 -1.86
N GLU A 112 -13.43 6.75 -2.96
CA GLU A 112 -14.79 7.26 -2.95
C GLU A 112 -15.77 6.10 -2.78
N LEU A 113 -16.75 6.27 -1.89
CA LEU A 113 -17.75 5.27 -1.59
C LEU A 113 -19.12 5.78 -2.01
N ALA A 114 -19.87 4.94 -2.73
CA ALA A 114 -21.28 5.16 -3.00
C ALA A 114 -22.08 3.95 -2.50
N ILE A 115 -23.16 4.21 -1.76
CA ILE A 115 -24.05 3.17 -1.25
C ILE A 115 -25.40 3.32 -1.96
N GLY A 116 -25.81 2.26 -2.66
CA GLY A 116 -27.08 2.16 -3.34
C GLY A 116 -28.24 1.87 -2.36
N PRO A 117 -29.48 2.05 -2.82
CA PRO A 117 -30.69 1.88 -1.99
C PRO A 117 -30.87 0.44 -1.47
N GLU A 118 -30.33 -0.56 -2.17
CA GLU A 118 -30.42 -1.99 -1.79
C GLU A 118 -29.20 -2.47 -1.00
N GLY A 119 -28.34 -1.55 -0.54
CA GLY A 119 -27.12 -1.88 0.20
C GLY A 119 -25.93 -2.27 -0.68
N GLU A 120 -26.06 -2.16 -2.00
CA GLU A 120 -24.94 -2.24 -2.95
C GLU A 120 -23.89 -1.17 -2.61
N MET A 121 -22.62 -1.54 -2.61
CA MET A 121 -21.52 -0.61 -2.35
C MET A 121 -20.58 -0.55 -3.54
N THR A 122 -20.41 0.64 -4.09
CA THR A 122 -19.39 0.92 -5.11
C THR A 122 -18.20 1.61 -4.47
N ILE A 123 -16.99 1.14 -4.80
CA ILE A 123 -15.72 1.66 -4.30
C ILE A 123 -14.92 2.14 -5.52
N SER A 124 -14.59 3.43 -5.56
CA SER A 124 -13.87 4.05 -6.67
C SER A 124 -12.53 4.62 -6.19
N PRO A 125 -11.38 4.10 -6.66
CA PRO A 125 -10.09 4.67 -6.33
C PRO A 125 -9.86 6.00 -7.07
N ARG A 126 -9.26 6.97 -6.37
CA ARG A 126 -8.80 8.25 -6.92
C ARG A 126 -7.33 8.43 -6.58
N TRP A 127 -6.51 8.63 -7.61
CA TRP A 127 -5.07 8.82 -7.51
C TRP A 127 -4.71 10.31 -7.54
#